data_AF-A0A356V9H1-F1
#
_entry.id   AF-A0A356V9H1-F1
#
_cell.length_a   1.000
_cell.length_b   1.000
_cell.length_c   1.000
_cell.angle_alpha   90.00
_cell.angle_beta   90.00
_cell.angle_gamma   90.00
#
_symmetry.space_group_name_H-M   'P 1'
#
loop_
_entity.id
_entity.type
_entity.pdbx_description
1 polymer ?
#
loop_
_entity_poly.entity_id
_entity_poly.type
_entity_poly.pdbx_seq_one_letter_code
_entity_poly.pdbx_strand_id
1 'polypeptide(L)'
;MDFQFGAEQVTVNTAKAADLWQEIRNRFRRGQGFALATLNLDHLVKLNADIGFRKAYIAQDIIVADGNPIVWLSRLAKSPVELMPGSELILPIAKIAAQENVKVALVGST
;
A
#
# COMPACT_ATOMS: atom_id res chain seq x y z
N MET A 1 -2.37 6.67 9.48
CA MET A 1 -3.36 5.93 10.29
C MET A 1 -2.71 4.63 10.77
N ASP A 2 -2.80 4.33 12.07
CA ASP A 2 -2.02 3.26 12.69
C ASP A 2 -2.91 2.12 13.21
N PHE A 3 -2.42 0.88 13.07
CA PHE A 3 -3.04 -0.34 13.56
C PHE A 3 -2.06 -1.10 14.46
N GLN A 4 -2.47 -1.36 15.70
CA GLN A 4 -1.64 -2.01 16.72
C GLN A 4 -1.90 -3.52 16.75
N PHE A 5 -0.83 -4.31 16.83
CA PHE A 5 -0.87 -5.77 16.92
C PHE A 5 0.15 -6.24 17.98
N GLY A 6 -0.29 -6.28 19.24
CA GLY A 6 0.62 -6.54 20.36
C GLY A 6 1.63 -5.41 20.52
N ALA A 7 2.92 -5.71 20.36
CA ALA A 7 4.00 -4.72 20.41
C ALA A 7 4.38 -4.13 19.03
N GLU A 8 3.76 -4.63 17.95
CA GLU A 8 4.07 -4.24 16.58
C GLU A 8 2.97 -3.34 16.02
N GLN A 9 3.34 -2.45 15.09
CA GLN A 9 2.44 -1.48 14.48
C GLN A 9 2.52 -1.56 12.95
N VAL A 10 1.36 -1.48 12.29
CA VAL A 10 1.24 -1.26 10.85
C VAL A 10 0.61 0.10 10.61
N THR A 11 1.25 0.92 9.77
CA THR A 11 0.78 2.27 9.45
C THR A 11 0.42 2.36 7.98
N VAL A 12 -0.78 2.85 7.68
CA VAL A 12 -1.09 3.40 6.35
C VAL A 12 -0.32 4.70 6.23
N ASN A 13 0.83 4.61 5.55
CA ASN A 13 1.83 5.66 5.47
C ASN A 13 1.63 6.59 4.27
N THR A 14 0.80 6.18 3.31
CA THR A 14 0.46 6.98 2.13
C THR A 14 -1.05 7.22 2.11
N ALA A 15 -1.45 8.41 2.56
CA ALA A 15 -2.85 8.74 2.76
C ALA A 15 -3.55 9.24 1.49
N LYS A 16 -2.82 9.80 0.52
CA LYS A 16 -3.38 10.38 -0.70
C LYS A 16 -2.77 9.77 -1.95
N ALA A 17 -3.57 9.61 -2.99
CA ALA A 17 -3.13 9.08 -4.27
C ALA A 17 -2.06 9.98 -4.93
N ALA A 18 -2.16 11.30 -4.77
CA ALA A 18 -1.15 12.23 -5.31
C ALA A 18 0.25 11.96 -4.75
N ASP A 19 0.34 11.70 -3.44
CA ASP A 19 1.61 11.40 -2.76
C ASP A 19 2.17 10.05 -3.23
N LEU A 20 1.29 9.05 -3.42
CA LEU A 20 1.64 7.76 -3.99
C LEU A 20 2.29 7.90 -5.38
N TRP A 21 1.63 8.62 -6.29
CA TRP A 21 2.13 8.77 -7.66
C TRP A 21 3.45 9.53 -7.72
N GLN A 22 3.60 10.54 -6.87
CA GLN A 22 4.84 11.29 -6.80
C GLN A 22 5.99 10.41 -6.27
N GLU A 23 5.74 9.60 -5.23
CA GLU A 23 6.77 8.74 -4.66
C GLU A 23 7.19 7.62 -5.63
N ILE A 24 6.24 6.96 -6.31
CA ILE A 24 6.54 5.94 -7.32
C ILE A 24 7.41 6.54 -8.44
N ARG A 25 7.03 7.71 -8.95
CA ARG A 25 7.82 8.41 -9.98
C ARG A 25 9.23 8.73 -9.50
N ASN A 26 9.37 9.23 -8.27
CA ASN A 26 10.67 9.54 -7.68
C ASN A 26 11.55 8.28 -7.56
N ARG A 27 10.99 7.16 -7.08
CA ARG A 27 11.71 5.90 -6.94
C ARG A 27 12.16 5.33 -8.27
N PHE A 28 11.30 5.35 -9.29
CA PHE A 28 11.67 4.96 -10.65
C PHE A 28 12.82 5.80 -11.20
N ARG A 29 12.75 7.13 -11.09
CA ARG A 29 13.83 8.04 -11.53
C ARG A 29 15.16 7.80 -10.82
N ARG A 30 15.11 7.44 -9.54
CA ARG A 30 16.29 7.14 -8.73
C ARG A 30 16.81 5.70 -8.91
N GLY A 31 16.10 4.84 -9.64
CA GLY A 31 16.42 3.41 -9.70
C GLY A 31 16.31 2.71 -8.34
N GLN A 32 15.44 3.20 -7.46
CA GLN A 32 15.25 2.70 -6.11
C GLN A 32 14.10 1.70 -6.07
N GLY A 33 14.36 0.48 -5.58
CA GLY A 33 13.32 -0.52 -5.34
C GLY A 33 12.30 -0.09 -4.28
N PHE A 34 11.12 -0.69 -4.33
CA PHE A 34 10.11 -0.55 -3.28
C PHE A 34 9.12 -1.70 -3.28
N ALA A 35 8.49 -1.91 -2.14
CA ALA A 35 7.34 -2.78 -1.96
C ALA A 35 6.10 -1.95 -1.60
N LEU A 36 4.98 -2.23 -2.27
CA LEU A 36 3.71 -1.55 -2.07
C LEU A 36 2.65 -2.57 -1.66
N ALA A 37 1.96 -2.30 -0.56
CA ALA A 37 0.84 -3.10 -0.09
C ALA A 37 -0.45 -2.30 0.01
N THR A 38 -1.56 -2.97 -0.32
CA THR A 38 -2.91 -2.43 -0.21
C THR A 38 -3.59 -3.02 1.02
N LEU A 39 -3.79 -2.18 2.05
CA LEU A 39 -4.34 -2.62 3.32
C LEU A 39 -5.86 -2.71 3.23
N ASN A 40 -6.37 -3.94 3.32
CA ASN A 40 -7.79 -4.30 3.44
C ASN A 40 -8.07 -4.84 4.86
N LEU A 41 -9.33 -4.80 5.29
CA LEU A 41 -9.85 -5.47 6.49
C LEU A 41 -9.46 -6.95 6.57
N ASP A 42 -9.55 -7.71 5.46
CA ASP A 42 -9.15 -9.13 5.47
C ASP A 42 -7.67 -9.31 5.82
N HIS A 43 -6.83 -8.35 5.40
CA HIS A 43 -5.42 -8.33 5.77
C HIS A 43 -5.25 -7.98 7.26
N LEU A 44 -6.03 -7.05 7.82
CA LEU A 44 -6.01 -6.77 9.26
C LEU A 44 -6.30 -8.02 10.11
N VAL A 45 -7.27 -8.84 9.69
CA VAL A 45 -7.58 -10.12 10.37
C VAL A 45 -6.37 -11.07 10.31
N LYS A 46 -5.75 -11.21 9.13
CA LYS A 46 -4.54 -12.05 8.95
C LYS A 46 -3.34 -11.52 9.74
N LEU A 47 -3.12 -10.20 9.76
CA LEU A 47 -2.06 -9.55 10.52
C LEU A 47 -2.17 -9.84 12.02
N ASN A 48 -3.38 -9.98 12.55
CA ASN A 48 -3.59 -10.35 13.94
C ASN A 48 -3.19 -11.81 14.23
N ALA A 49 -3.47 -12.73 13.32
CA ALA A 49 -3.29 -14.17 13.54
C ALA A 49 -1.92 -14.72 13.09
N ASP A 50 -1.28 -14.10 12.10
CA ASP A 50 -0.05 -14.62 11.46
C ASP A 50 1.12 -13.63 11.62
N ILE A 51 2.09 -14.03 12.44
CA ILE A 51 3.31 -13.25 12.72
C ILE A 51 4.20 -13.15 11.48
N GLY A 52 4.29 -14.20 10.65
CA GLY A 52 5.09 -14.20 9.42
C GLY A 52 4.53 -13.21 8.41
N PHE A 53 3.21 -13.26 8.19
CA PHE A 53 2.50 -12.29 7.36
C PHE A 53 2.68 -10.86 7.86
N ARG A 54 2.58 -10.64 9.17
CA ARG A 54 2.78 -9.33 9.79
C ARG A 54 4.19 -8.78 9.57
N LYS A 55 5.23 -9.57 9.77
CA LYS A 55 6.61 -9.14 9.50
C LYS A 55 6.82 -8.76 8.03
N ALA A 56 6.27 -9.54 7.11
CA ALA A 56 6.33 -9.23 5.68
C ALA A 56 5.58 -7.94 5.31
N TYR A 57 4.48 -7.65 6.02
CA TYR A 57 3.68 -6.45 5.81
C TYR A 57 4.36 -5.20 6.39
N ILE A 58 4.99 -5.30 7.56
CA ILE A 58 5.75 -4.20 8.18
C ILE A 58 6.96 -3.81 7.33
N ALA A 59 7.53 -4.76 6.58
CA ALA A 59 8.66 -4.50 5.68
C ALA A 59 8.28 -3.73 4.39
N GLN A 60 6.99 -3.44 4.16
CA GLN A 60 6.53 -2.71 2.99
C GLN A 60 6.92 -1.23 3.08
N ASP A 61 7.42 -0.68 1.97
CA ASP A 61 7.78 0.73 1.89
C ASP A 61 6.56 1.65 1.84
N ILE A 62 5.53 1.21 1.13
CA ILE A 62 4.33 1.99 0.82
C ILE A 62 3.11 1.17 1.22
N ILE A 63 2.28 1.72 2.09
CA ILE A 63 1.03 1.11 2.53
C ILE A 63 -0.10 2.11 2.31
N VAL A 64 -1.04 1.73 1.43
CA VAL A 64 -2.22 2.50 1.06
C VAL A 64 -3.49 1.80 1.56
N ALA A 65 -4.60 2.53 1.64
CA ALA A 65 -5.88 1.96 2.07
C ALA A 65 -6.67 1.38 0.91
N ASP A 66 -7.16 0.16 1.07
CA ASP A 66 -7.96 -0.57 0.10
C ASP A 66 -9.24 -1.09 0.76
N GLY A 67 -10.37 -0.69 0.20
CA GLY A 67 -11.70 -0.97 0.73
C GLY A 67 -12.28 0.12 1.64
N ASN A 68 -13.61 0.25 1.55
CA ASN A 68 -14.39 1.18 2.36
C ASN A 68 -14.24 1.02 3.89
N PRO A 69 -14.11 -0.21 4.45
CA PRO A 69 -13.95 -0.37 5.90
C PRO A 69 -12.74 0.39 6.46
N ILE A 70 -11.61 0.37 5.76
CA ILE A 70 -10.39 1.08 6.19
C ILE A 70 -10.61 2.59 6.15
N VAL A 71 -11.25 3.10 5.08
CA VAL A 71 -11.59 4.52 4.96
C VAL A 71 -12.52 4.97 6.08
N TRP A 72 -13.53 4.18 6.45
CA TRP A 72 -14.43 4.50 7.55
C TRP A 72 -13.70 4.53 8.89
N LEU A 73 -12.87 3.53 9.18
CA LEU A 73 -12.03 3.49 10.39
C LEU A 73 -11.08 4.69 10.46
N SER A 74 -10.53 5.11 9.32
CA SER A 74 -9.65 6.29 9.23
C SER A 74 -10.34 7.58 9.65
N ARG A 75 -11.62 7.74 9.27
CA ARG A 75 -12.44 8.89 9.65
C ARG A 75 -12.77 8.87 11.14
N LEU A 76 -13.10 7.69 11.67
CA LEU A 76 -13.33 7.52 13.11
C LEU A 76 -12.06 7.82 13.93
N ALA A 77 -10.89 7.44 13.42
CA ALA A 77 -9.60 7.73 14.00
C ALA A 77 -9.11 9.18 13.77
N LYS A 78 -9.92 10.04 13.12
CA LYS A 78 -9.56 11.43 12.73
C LYS A 78 -8.27 11.51 11.91
N SER A 79 -7.93 10.45 11.19
CA SER A 79 -6.75 10.33 10.32
C SER A 79 -7.21 9.87 8.93
N PRO A 80 -7.91 10.73 8.16
CA PRO A 80 -8.55 10.32 6.92
C PRO A 80 -7.53 9.85 5.87
N VAL A 81 -7.87 8.78 5.15
CA VAL A 81 -7.11 8.25 4.01
C VAL A 81 -8.02 8.12 2.79
N GLU A 82 -7.44 8.26 1.60
CA GLU A 82 -8.14 8.03 0.34
C GLU A 82 -8.25 6.54 0.02
N LEU A 83 -9.37 6.16 -0.60
CA LEU A 83 -9.58 4.82 -1.11
C LEU A 83 -8.70 4.61 -2.34
N MET A 84 -7.84 3.60 -2.31
CA MET A 84 -6.91 3.26 -3.39
C MET A 84 -6.98 1.75 -3.68
N PRO A 85 -8.01 1.30 -4.42
CA PRO A 85 -8.20 -0.13 -4.69
C PRO A 85 -7.02 -0.70 -5.47
N GLY A 86 -6.46 -1.83 -5.05
CA GLY A 86 -5.25 -2.38 -5.67
C GLY A 86 -5.39 -2.62 -7.18
N SER A 87 -6.57 -3.04 -7.64
CA SER A 87 -6.87 -3.22 -9.06
C SER A 87 -6.80 -1.92 -9.88
N GLU A 88 -7.16 -0.79 -9.26
CA GLU A 88 -7.12 0.53 -9.91
C GLU A 88 -5.70 1.10 -9.96
N LEU A 89 -4.76 0.59 -9.16
CA LEU A 89 -3.37 1.05 -9.14
C LEU A 89 -2.53 0.47 -10.29
N ILE A 90 -2.90 -0.69 -10.83
CA ILE A 90 -2.10 -1.40 -11.84
C ILE A 90 -1.89 -0.55 -13.10
N LEU A 91 -2.96 0.00 -13.66
CA LEU A 91 -2.89 0.78 -14.91
C LEU A 91 -2.11 2.11 -14.75
N PRO A 92 -2.36 2.94 -13.70
CA PRO A 92 -1.53 4.11 -13.43
C PRO A 92 -0.05 3.80 -13.23
N ILE A 93 0.29 2.76 -12.46
CA ILE A 93 1.69 2.38 -12.22
C ILE A 93 2.36 1.97 -13.52
N ALA A 94 1.69 1.16 -14.35
CA ALA A 94 2.21 0.76 -15.65
C ALA A 94 2.44 1.97 -16.59
N LYS A 95 1.53 2.95 -16.57
CA LYS A 95 1.70 4.21 -17.32
C LYS A 95 2.91 5.02 -16.82
N ILE A 96 3.08 5.14 -15.51
CA ILE A 96 4.24 5.85 -14.93
C ILE A 96 5.53 5.09 -15.28
N ALA A 97 5.54 3.76 -15.19
CA ALA A 97 6.70 2.96 -15.59
C ALA A 97 7.06 3.18 -17.06
N ALA A 98 6.09 3.20 -17.97
CA ALA A 98 6.32 3.50 -19.38
C ALA A 98 6.90 4.92 -19.59
N GLN A 99 6.40 5.92 -18.87
CA GLN A 99 6.90 7.30 -18.94
C GLN A 99 8.34 7.44 -18.42
N GLU A 100 8.69 6.68 -17.39
CA GLU A 100 10.01 6.71 -16.75
C GLU A 100 10.96 5.63 -17.33
N ASN A 101 10.57 4.98 -18.44
CA ASN A 101 11.34 3.94 -19.13
C ASN A 101 11.75 2.73 -18.23
N VAL A 102 10.85 2.34 -17.32
CA VAL A 102 11.01 1.20 -16.41
C VAL A 102 10.32 -0.03 -17.00
N LYS A 103 11.03 -1.17 -17.03
CA LYS A 103 10.49 -2.45 -17.50
C LYS A 103 9.48 -3.01 -16.51
N VAL A 104 8.40 -3.58 -17.02
CA VAL A 104 7.34 -4.22 -16.22
C VAL A 104 7.32 -5.71 -16.49
N ALA A 105 7.21 -6.51 -15.43
CA ALA A 105 6.93 -7.93 -15.48
C ALA A 105 5.69 -8.23 -14.62
N LEU A 106 4.85 -9.15 -15.07
CA LEU A 106 3.67 -9.60 -14.34
C LEU A 106 3.93 -11.03 -13.87
N VAL A 107 3.83 -11.26 -12.56
CA VAL A 107 4.03 -12.57 -11.94
C VAL A 107 2.79 -12.88 -11.11
N GLY A 108 2.18 -14.02 -11.39
CA GLY A 108 0.97 -14.48 -10.72
C GLY A 108 0.67 -15.93 -11.09
N SER A 109 -0.31 -16.51 -10.41
CA SER A 109 -0.84 -17.85 -10.67
C SER A 109 -2.36 -17.78 -10.72
N THR A 110 -2.99 -18.81 -11.30
CA THR A 110 -4.44 -18.94 -11.46
C THR A 110 -5.09 -19.52 -10.21
#